data_AF-K2EIG3-F1
#
_entry.id   AF-K2EIG3-F1
#
_cell.length_a   1.000
_cell.length_b   1.000
_cell.length_c   1.000
_cell.angle_alpha   90.00
_cell.angle_beta   90.00
_cell.angle_gamma   90.00
#
_symmetry.space_group_name_H-M   'P 1'
#
loop_
_entity.id
_entity.type
_entity.pdbx_description
1 polymer ?
#
loop_
_entity_poly.entity_id
_entity_poly.type
_entity_poly.pdbx_seq_one_letter_code
_entity_poly.pdbx_strand_id
1 'polypeptide(L)'
;MALNIHGPLFFMQKNNIRLPLEIYSEHLETIRGVNFTHREIDIIACILSGRSAKTIPSFLSISSKTVSTHIAKIRAKIGCSSRESIIDFVEKSDKLHLIKNEYYLSLLVQEIFEKQLRKISKGSFSEVPLCHLVYTPTQKNEGSLIHYLESHLKFVGFKTESQIKEEHNIFADFPQEIASSDYILYVMPKELDESFHMGKTIKISNNVVFLCPYKEGHEPNSEKLDITQCIDFSSSSNYYLSFFKLLKKLFPNKHIDKLDEEFKEHWKRICDSTERTPLQIQHNVPLQELGRRPWTKLFFSLLEKEKNKIIAASILLLLSICISFIFIGNKDEIIKNNSALRSDLILPTNSVFLDRPELTQDINTKLINQKGIQTIALVGPGGSGKTTLARQYAHQQKENVIWEINAETHESLRASFENLAQALSQTEEDKKELRGLLEIKDPTKREENILQFVKKHLSSTPNWVLIYDNVENFLNIQDYFPWDNVTWGEGKVILTTRDSNIQNNA
;
A
#
# COMPACT_ATOMS: atom_id res chain seq x y z
N MET A 1 10.36 -15.56 -47.03
CA MET A 1 9.93 -16.05 -45.69
C MET A 1 9.94 -14.85 -44.76
N ALA A 2 8.80 -14.15 -44.66
CA ALA A 2 8.71 -12.90 -43.92
C ALA A 2 8.51 -13.22 -42.43
N LEU A 3 9.48 -12.85 -41.60
CA LEU A 3 9.34 -12.84 -40.14
C LEU A 3 8.46 -11.65 -39.76
N ASN A 4 7.20 -11.93 -39.45
CA ASN A 4 6.31 -10.97 -38.79
C ASN A 4 6.86 -10.71 -37.37
N ILE A 5 7.45 -9.54 -37.17
CA ILE A 5 7.80 -9.03 -35.86
C ILE A 5 6.48 -8.60 -35.21
N HIS A 6 5.91 -9.45 -34.35
CA HIS A 6 4.73 -9.12 -33.57
C HIS A 6 5.03 -7.93 -32.65
N GLY A 7 4.34 -6.81 -32.88
CA GLY A 7 4.45 -5.60 -32.08
C GLY A 7 3.83 -5.73 -30.68
N PRO A 8 4.06 -4.72 -29.80
CA PRO A 8 3.59 -4.73 -28.41
C PRO A 8 2.06 -4.87 -28.23
N LEU A 9 1.25 -4.54 -29.24
CA LEU A 9 -0.20 -4.76 -29.20
C LEU A 9 -0.60 -6.25 -29.15
N PHE A 10 0.18 -7.13 -29.78
CA PHE A 10 -0.16 -8.56 -29.84
C PHE A 10 0.06 -9.27 -28.49
N PHE A 11 0.99 -8.77 -27.68
CA PHE A 11 1.21 -9.26 -26.31
C PHE A 11 0.10 -8.81 -25.35
N MET A 12 -0.59 -7.69 -25.63
CA MET A 12 -1.64 -7.16 -24.74
C MET A 12 -2.98 -7.89 -24.87
N GLN A 13 -3.26 -8.57 -25.98
CA GLN A 13 -4.51 -9.32 -26.18
C GLN A 13 -4.58 -10.65 -25.41
N LYS A 14 -3.44 -11.18 -24.93
CA LYS A 14 -3.40 -12.50 -24.28
C LYS A 14 -3.72 -12.47 -22.78
N ASN A 15 -3.68 -11.29 -22.15
CA ASN A 15 -3.84 -11.10 -20.70
C ASN A 15 -4.90 -10.02 -20.40
N ASN A 16 -6.16 -10.25 -20.79
CA ASN A 16 -7.26 -9.37 -20.40
C ASN A 16 -7.58 -9.55 -18.91
N ILE A 17 -7.06 -8.67 -18.07
CA ILE A 17 -7.42 -8.62 -16.65
C ILE A 17 -8.80 -8.00 -16.54
N ARG A 18 -9.73 -8.79 -16.01
CA ARG A 18 -11.12 -8.43 -15.77
C ARG A 18 -11.22 -7.47 -14.59
N LEU A 19 -12.27 -6.65 -14.52
CA LEU A 19 -12.45 -5.72 -13.40
C LEU A 19 -12.80 -6.49 -12.10
N PRO A 20 -12.37 -6.01 -10.92
CA PRO A 20 -12.64 -6.74 -9.66
C PRO A 20 -14.13 -7.01 -9.42
N LEU A 21 -14.99 -6.02 -9.67
CA LEU A 21 -16.43 -6.18 -9.46
C LEU A 21 -17.05 -7.25 -10.38
N GLU A 22 -16.53 -7.43 -11.60
CA GLU A 22 -16.98 -8.47 -12.53
C GLU A 22 -16.65 -9.86 -11.97
N ILE A 23 -15.37 -10.08 -11.61
CA ILE A 23 -14.91 -11.34 -11.02
C ILE A 23 -15.69 -11.65 -9.73
N TYR A 24 -15.94 -10.62 -8.92
CA TYR A 24 -16.73 -10.75 -7.70
C TYR A 24 -18.15 -11.24 -7.99
N SER A 25 -18.89 -10.52 -8.84
CA SER A 25 -20.29 -10.79 -9.13
C SER A 25 -20.52 -12.16 -9.78
N GLU A 26 -19.58 -12.63 -10.60
CA GLU A 26 -19.74 -13.91 -11.28
C GLU A 26 -19.34 -15.11 -10.43
N HIS A 27 -18.41 -14.94 -9.49
CA HIS A 27 -17.71 -16.09 -8.93
C HIS A 27 -17.43 -16.07 -7.41
N LEU A 28 -17.51 -14.91 -6.75
CA LEU A 28 -17.01 -14.73 -5.37
C LEU A 28 -18.05 -14.19 -4.37
N GLU A 29 -19.31 -14.02 -4.77
CA GLU A 29 -20.38 -13.66 -3.82
C GLU A 29 -20.51 -14.67 -2.68
N THR A 30 -20.30 -15.95 -3.00
CA THR A 30 -20.38 -17.06 -2.03
C THR A 30 -19.12 -17.90 -2.08
N ILE A 31 -18.53 -18.16 -0.90
CA ILE A 31 -17.43 -19.12 -0.72
C ILE A 31 -17.88 -20.16 0.30
N ARG A 32 -17.92 -21.44 -0.11
CA ARG A 32 -18.37 -22.57 0.74
C ARG A 32 -19.72 -22.33 1.43
N GLY A 33 -20.68 -21.71 0.72
CA GLY A 33 -22.02 -21.41 1.23
C GLY A 33 -22.11 -20.16 2.12
N VAL A 34 -21.02 -19.42 2.35
CA VAL A 34 -21.02 -18.17 3.11
C VAL A 34 -20.97 -16.98 2.15
N ASN A 35 -21.87 -16.01 2.35
CA ASN A 35 -21.95 -14.82 1.51
C ASN A 35 -21.00 -13.72 1.99
N PHE A 36 -20.20 -13.19 1.06
CA PHE A 36 -19.26 -12.10 1.29
C PHE A 36 -19.61 -10.90 0.43
N THR A 37 -19.41 -9.71 0.98
CA THR A 37 -19.46 -8.47 0.19
C THR A 37 -18.17 -8.31 -0.61
N HIS A 38 -18.21 -7.53 -1.69
CA HIS A 38 -17.00 -7.20 -2.47
C HIS A 38 -15.85 -6.71 -1.59
N ARG A 39 -16.12 -5.84 -0.60
CA ARG A 39 -15.10 -5.33 0.32
C ARG A 39 -14.51 -6.40 1.24
N GLU A 40 -15.30 -7.41 1.61
CA GLU A 40 -14.79 -8.54 2.37
C GLU A 40 -13.90 -9.44 1.49
N ILE A 41 -14.28 -9.64 0.22
CA ILE A 41 -13.45 -10.35 -0.76
C ILE A 41 -12.13 -9.61 -1.03
N ASP A 42 -12.14 -8.27 -1.14
CA ASP A 42 -10.91 -7.45 -1.25
C ASP A 42 -9.92 -7.76 -0.12
N ILE A 43 -10.45 -7.85 1.12
CA ILE A 43 -9.65 -8.11 2.32
C ILE A 43 -9.18 -9.55 2.37
N ILE A 44 -10.03 -10.52 2.01
CA ILE A 44 -9.65 -11.93 1.92
C ILE A 44 -8.52 -12.11 0.90
N ALA A 45 -8.63 -11.50 -0.29
CA ALA A 45 -7.60 -11.53 -1.31
C ALA A 45 -6.27 -10.96 -0.80
N CYS A 46 -6.30 -9.83 -0.09
CA CYS A 46 -5.11 -9.26 0.53
C CYS A 46 -4.49 -10.17 1.61
N ILE A 47 -5.33 -10.83 2.41
CA ILE A 47 -4.88 -11.74 3.47
C ILE A 47 -4.14 -12.94 2.87
N LEU A 48 -4.71 -13.56 1.83
CA LEU A 48 -4.16 -14.71 1.10
C LEU A 48 -2.85 -14.38 0.39
N SER A 49 -2.72 -13.14 -0.09
CA SER A 49 -1.49 -12.63 -0.72
C SER A 49 -0.45 -12.15 0.29
N GLY A 50 -0.65 -12.37 1.59
CA GLY A 50 0.34 -12.07 2.63
C GLY A 50 0.41 -10.60 3.07
N ARG A 51 -0.52 -9.73 2.65
CA ARG A 51 -0.54 -8.32 3.11
C ARG A 51 -0.92 -8.24 4.59
N SER A 52 -0.10 -7.58 5.40
CA SER A 52 -0.39 -7.39 6.82
C SER A 52 -1.58 -6.45 7.02
N ALA A 53 -2.22 -6.52 8.19
CA ALA A 53 -3.29 -5.58 8.55
C ALA A 53 -2.84 -4.10 8.51
N LYS A 54 -1.52 -3.83 8.53
CA LYS A 54 -0.93 -2.50 8.38
C LYS A 54 -0.82 -2.04 6.92
N THR A 55 -0.69 -2.96 5.95
CA THR A 55 -0.52 -2.61 4.52
C THR A 55 -1.80 -2.72 3.69
N ILE A 56 -2.82 -3.43 4.17
CA ILE A 56 -4.16 -3.45 3.56
C ILE A 56 -4.79 -2.04 3.48
N PRO A 57 -4.75 -1.19 4.52
CA PRO A 57 -5.36 0.13 4.50
C PRO A 57 -4.85 1.01 3.35
N SER A 58 -3.51 1.08 3.19
CA SER A 58 -2.90 1.88 2.12
C SER A 58 -3.16 1.30 0.74
N PHE A 59 -3.19 -0.02 0.60
CA PHE A 59 -3.45 -0.70 -0.67
C PHE A 59 -4.88 -0.48 -1.16
N LEU A 60 -5.87 -0.65 -0.29
CA LEU A 60 -7.29 -0.51 -0.63
C LEU A 60 -7.80 0.94 -0.50
N SER A 61 -6.93 1.89 -0.15
CA SER A 61 -7.29 3.30 0.11
C SER A 61 -8.43 3.47 1.14
N ILE A 62 -8.41 2.68 2.22
CA ILE A 62 -9.41 2.71 3.32
C ILE A 62 -8.73 2.82 4.69
N SER A 63 -9.50 3.18 5.73
CA SER A 63 -8.94 3.33 7.09
C SER A 63 -8.58 1.99 7.75
N SER A 64 -7.58 1.98 8.63
CA SER A 64 -7.23 0.79 9.43
C SER A 64 -8.38 0.28 10.29
N LYS A 65 -9.26 1.19 10.75
CA LYS A 65 -10.48 0.83 11.50
C LYS A 65 -11.49 0.12 10.60
N THR A 66 -11.65 0.57 9.35
CA THR A 66 -12.50 -0.07 8.34
C THR A 66 -12.01 -1.48 8.03
N VAL A 67 -10.70 -1.67 7.81
CA VAL A 67 -10.09 -2.98 7.61
C VAL A 67 -10.36 -3.90 8.80
N SER A 68 -10.11 -3.42 10.03
CA SER A 68 -10.35 -4.19 11.25
C SER A 68 -11.81 -4.61 11.40
N THR A 69 -12.74 -3.72 11.04
CA THR A 69 -14.18 -3.98 11.07
C THR A 69 -14.57 -5.07 10.09
N HIS A 70 -14.07 -5.02 8.86
CA HIS A 70 -14.34 -6.08 7.88
C HIS A 70 -13.69 -7.40 8.25
N ILE A 71 -12.46 -7.41 8.80
CA ILE A 71 -11.83 -8.64 9.30
C ILE A 71 -12.69 -9.26 10.40
N ALA A 72 -13.21 -8.46 11.33
CA ALA A 72 -14.12 -8.95 12.37
C ALA A 72 -15.42 -9.52 11.79
N LYS A 73 -16.01 -8.86 10.78
CA LYS A 73 -17.20 -9.38 10.08
C LYS A 73 -16.93 -10.70 9.34
N ILE A 74 -15.80 -10.80 8.64
CA ILE A 74 -15.37 -12.03 7.96
C ILE A 74 -15.26 -13.17 8.98
N ARG A 75 -14.55 -12.92 10.08
CA ARG A 75 -14.37 -13.87 11.19
C ARG A 75 -15.70 -14.34 11.77
N ALA A 76 -16.62 -13.42 12.01
CA ALA A 76 -17.96 -13.75 12.50
C ALA A 76 -18.74 -14.62 11.50
N LYS A 77 -18.67 -14.30 10.20
CA LYS A 77 -19.35 -15.07 9.14
C LYS A 77 -18.85 -16.50 8.99
N ILE A 78 -17.55 -16.73 9.15
CA ILE A 78 -16.94 -18.06 9.02
C ILE A 78 -16.74 -18.79 10.34
N GLY A 79 -17.07 -18.15 11.47
CA GLY A 79 -16.95 -18.72 12.81
C GLY A 79 -15.50 -18.95 13.26
N CYS A 80 -14.58 -18.02 12.97
CA CYS A 80 -13.17 -18.16 13.32
C CYS A 80 -12.59 -17.00 14.14
N SER A 81 -11.45 -17.24 14.79
CA SER A 81 -10.80 -16.27 15.70
C SER A 81 -9.47 -15.72 15.16
N SER A 82 -8.80 -16.42 14.24
CA SER A 82 -7.47 -16.05 13.74
C SER A 82 -7.47 -15.60 12.27
N ARG A 83 -6.35 -15.05 11.82
CA ARG A 83 -6.14 -14.69 10.40
C ARG A 83 -5.89 -15.95 9.57
N GLU A 84 -5.15 -16.89 10.13
CA GLU A 84 -4.78 -18.18 9.55
C GLU A 84 -6.04 -19.00 9.26
N SER A 85 -7.03 -18.94 10.15
CA SER A 85 -8.32 -19.61 9.92
C SER A 85 -9.08 -19.06 8.69
N ILE A 86 -8.88 -17.79 8.31
CA ILE A 86 -9.46 -17.22 7.08
C ILE A 86 -8.75 -17.80 5.85
N ILE A 87 -7.43 -17.97 5.94
CA ILE A 87 -6.62 -18.60 4.87
C ILE A 87 -7.08 -20.05 4.68
N ASP A 88 -7.09 -20.85 5.76
CA ASP A 88 -7.53 -22.24 5.76
C ASP A 88 -8.96 -22.40 5.22
N PHE A 89 -9.85 -21.45 5.52
CA PHE A 89 -11.24 -21.47 5.06
C PHE A 89 -11.31 -21.41 3.53
N VAL A 90 -10.51 -20.54 2.90
CA VAL A 90 -10.46 -20.37 1.44
C VAL A 90 -9.61 -21.46 0.78
N GLU A 91 -8.54 -21.93 1.41
CA GLU A 91 -7.73 -23.05 0.89
C GLU A 91 -8.55 -24.35 0.76
N LYS A 92 -9.55 -24.53 1.64
CA LYS A 92 -10.53 -25.62 1.56
C LYS A 92 -11.64 -25.38 0.54
N SER A 93 -11.56 -24.33 -0.27
CA SER A 93 -12.52 -24.01 -1.34
C SER A 93 -11.88 -24.15 -2.72
N ASP A 94 -12.72 -24.24 -3.75
CA ASP A 94 -12.31 -24.17 -5.16
C ASP A 94 -11.92 -22.76 -5.61
N LYS A 95 -12.07 -21.74 -4.74
CA LYS A 95 -11.88 -20.32 -5.07
C LYS A 95 -10.47 -19.81 -4.82
N LEU A 96 -9.57 -20.60 -4.22
CA LEU A 96 -8.22 -20.16 -3.87
C LEU A 96 -7.45 -19.61 -5.08
N HIS A 97 -7.43 -20.36 -6.19
CA HIS A 97 -6.72 -19.95 -7.41
C HIS A 97 -7.30 -18.66 -7.98
N LEU A 98 -8.63 -18.59 -8.10
CA LEU A 98 -9.35 -17.43 -8.62
C LEU A 98 -9.06 -16.17 -7.79
N ILE A 99 -9.10 -16.27 -6.46
CA ILE A 99 -8.87 -15.12 -5.58
C ILE A 99 -7.41 -14.67 -5.65
N LYS A 100 -6.46 -15.61 -5.61
CA LYS A 100 -5.03 -15.30 -5.53
C LYS A 100 -4.44 -14.84 -6.88
N ASN A 101 -4.86 -15.47 -7.97
CA ASN A 101 -4.23 -15.29 -9.28
C ASN A 101 -5.03 -14.42 -10.24
N GLU A 102 -6.33 -14.20 -10.03
CA GLU A 102 -7.13 -13.35 -10.92
C GLU A 102 -7.63 -12.11 -10.18
N TYR A 103 -8.35 -12.31 -9.07
CA TYR A 103 -8.95 -11.22 -8.32
C TYR A 103 -7.90 -10.27 -7.72
N TYR A 104 -6.90 -10.83 -7.03
CA TYR A 104 -5.85 -10.03 -6.42
C TYR A 104 -4.98 -9.31 -7.46
N LEU A 105 -4.72 -9.92 -8.62
CA LEU A 105 -4.03 -9.24 -9.72
C LEU A 105 -4.85 -8.07 -10.25
N SER A 106 -6.16 -8.25 -10.37
CA SER A 106 -7.07 -7.17 -10.76
C SER A 106 -7.04 -5.99 -9.79
N LEU A 107 -7.01 -6.26 -8.48
CA LEU A 107 -6.81 -5.23 -7.45
C LEU A 107 -5.47 -4.51 -7.55
N LEU A 108 -4.37 -5.24 -7.83
CA LEU A 108 -3.05 -4.63 -7.99
C LEU A 108 -3.03 -3.64 -9.16
N VAL A 109 -3.66 -4.01 -10.27
CA VAL A 109 -3.77 -3.10 -11.41
C VAL A 109 -4.60 -1.88 -11.04
N GLN A 110 -5.77 -2.09 -10.44
CA GLN A 110 -6.66 -0.99 -10.07
C GLN A 110 -5.91 0.02 -9.19
N GLU A 111 -5.13 -0.46 -8.22
CA GLU A 111 -4.35 0.40 -7.33
C GLU A 111 -3.31 1.27 -8.06
N ILE A 112 -2.59 0.68 -9.02
CA ILE A 112 -1.61 1.40 -9.84
C ILE A 112 -2.29 2.40 -10.76
N PHE A 113 -3.42 2.01 -11.36
CA PHE A 113 -4.21 2.89 -12.18
C PHE A 113 -4.70 4.11 -11.40
N GLU A 114 -5.33 3.90 -10.24
CA GLU A 114 -5.77 4.97 -9.35
C GLU A 114 -4.60 5.84 -8.88
N LYS A 115 -3.42 5.27 -8.62
CA LYS A 115 -2.20 6.08 -8.35
C LYS A 115 -1.85 7.03 -9.49
N GLN A 116 -2.00 6.62 -10.75
CA GLN A 116 -1.77 7.51 -11.89
C GLN A 116 -2.84 8.60 -11.98
N LEU A 117 -4.12 8.25 -11.77
CA LEU A 117 -5.21 9.22 -11.79
C LEU A 117 -5.07 10.29 -10.68
N ARG A 118 -4.55 9.94 -9.49
CA ARG A 118 -4.26 10.91 -8.40
C ARG A 118 -3.25 11.99 -8.80
N LYS A 119 -2.39 11.72 -9.77
CA LYS A 119 -1.44 12.71 -10.29
C LYS A 119 -2.13 13.73 -11.21
N ILE A 120 -3.32 13.42 -11.73
CA ILE A 120 -4.11 14.30 -12.61
C ILE A 120 -5.04 15.21 -11.79
N SER A 121 -5.62 14.69 -10.68
CA SER A 121 -6.60 15.42 -9.86
C SER A 121 -6.04 16.67 -9.16
N LYS A 122 -4.73 16.78 -9.03
CA LYS A 122 -4.05 17.93 -8.42
C LYS A 122 -3.83 19.06 -9.45
N GLY A 123 -4.87 19.85 -9.71
CA GLY A 123 -4.72 21.21 -10.24
C GLY A 123 -4.98 21.45 -11.73
N SER A 124 -5.95 20.76 -12.35
CA SER A 124 -6.10 20.79 -13.83
C SER A 124 -7.29 21.60 -14.38
N PHE A 125 -8.27 22.02 -13.57
CA PHE A 125 -9.50 22.66 -14.07
C PHE A 125 -9.74 24.04 -13.43
N SER A 126 -10.02 25.06 -14.24
CA SER A 126 -10.47 26.39 -13.78
C SER A 126 -11.93 26.38 -13.32
N GLU A 127 -12.77 25.56 -13.97
CA GLU A 127 -14.15 25.23 -13.58
C GLU A 127 -14.32 23.70 -13.69
N VAL A 128 -15.03 23.08 -12.75
CA VAL A 128 -15.21 21.62 -12.70
C VAL A 128 -16.14 21.16 -13.83
N PRO A 129 -15.65 20.45 -14.87
CA PRO A 129 -16.48 20.02 -15.99
C PRO A 129 -17.50 18.96 -15.54
N LEU A 130 -18.75 19.09 -16.00
CA LEU A 130 -19.79 18.09 -15.79
C LEU A 130 -19.77 17.06 -16.93
N CYS A 131 -19.89 15.79 -16.55
CA CYS A 131 -19.89 14.66 -17.45
C CYS A 131 -21.21 13.90 -17.31
N HIS A 132 -22.04 13.95 -18.36
CA HIS A 132 -23.31 13.22 -18.42
C HIS A 132 -23.07 11.82 -18.97
N LEU A 133 -23.33 10.78 -18.17
CA LEU A 133 -23.30 9.40 -18.63
C LEU A 133 -24.71 8.98 -19.04
N VAL A 134 -24.90 8.64 -20.31
CA VAL A 134 -26.19 8.20 -20.86
C VAL A 134 -26.12 6.73 -21.26
N TYR A 135 -27.03 5.94 -20.73
CA TYR A 135 -27.14 4.50 -20.97
C TYR A 135 -28.60 4.02 -20.89
N THR A 136 -28.86 2.80 -21.36
CA THR A 136 -30.18 2.19 -21.40
C THR A 136 -30.50 1.36 -20.16
N PRO A 137 -31.79 1.11 -19.85
CA PRO A 137 -32.17 0.19 -18.78
C PRO A 137 -31.60 -1.22 -18.94
N THR A 138 -31.47 -1.72 -20.17
CA THR A 138 -30.91 -3.03 -20.50
C THR A 138 -29.43 -3.14 -20.14
N GLN A 139 -28.70 -2.02 -20.16
CA GLN A 139 -27.30 -1.91 -19.74
C GLN A 139 -27.11 -1.72 -18.23
N LYS A 140 -28.18 -1.58 -17.44
CA LYS A 140 -28.09 -1.46 -15.97
C LYS A 140 -27.42 -2.67 -15.31
N ASN A 141 -27.51 -3.85 -15.94
CA ASN A 141 -26.81 -5.07 -15.50
C ASN A 141 -25.32 -5.09 -15.87
N GLU A 142 -24.85 -4.17 -16.72
CA GLU A 142 -23.42 -3.87 -16.95
C GLU A 142 -22.86 -2.93 -15.87
N GLY A 143 -23.52 -2.93 -14.70
CA GLY A 143 -23.31 -1.97 -13.62
C GLY A 143 -21.87 -1.88 -13.13
N SER A 144 -21.00 -2.86 -13.42
CA SER A 144 -19.56 -2.74 -13.18
C SER A 144 -18.93 -1.64 -14.02
N LEU A 145 -19.11 -1.63 -15.34
CA LEU A 145 -18.45 -0.68 -16.24
C LEU A 145 -18.88 0.76 -15.93
N ILE A 146 -20.19 1.00 -15.80
CA ILE A 146 -20.74 2.32 -15.50
C ILE A 146 -20.27 2.79 -14.13
N HIS A 147 -20.29 1.92 -13.12
CA HIS A 147 -19.79 2.25 -11.78
C HIS A 147 -18.31 2.65 -11.79
N TYR A 148 -17.47 1.88 -12.50
CA TYR A 148 -16.04 2.20 -12.62
C TYR A 148 -15.81 3.50 -13.40
N LEU A 149 -16.54 3.74 -14.50
CA LEU A 149 -16.47 4.99 -15.25
C LEU A 149 -16.82 6.19 -14.38
N GLU A 150 -17.96 6.16 -13.68
CA GLU A 150 -18.35 7.25 -12.77
C GLU A 150 -17.32 7.46 -11.67
N SER A 151 -16.87 6.37 -11.02
CA SER A 151 -15.90 6.42 -9.93
C SER A 151 -14.58 7.06 -10.38
N HIS A 152 -14.02 6.60 -11.50
CA HIS A 152 -12.74 7.10 -12.00
C HIS A 152 -12.84 8.51 -12.60
N LEU A 153 -13.97 8.90 -13.20
CA LEU A 153 -14.18 10.28 -13.65
C LEU A 153 -14.24 11.25 -12.45
N LYS A 154 -14.99 10.90 -11.40
CA LYS A 154 -15.01 11.65 -10.13
C LYS A 154 -13.62 11.75 -9.52
N PHE A 155 -12.85 10.66 -9.60
CA PHE A 155 -11.51 10.58 -9.04
C PHE A 155 -10.52 11.51 -9.74
N VAL A 156 -10.68 11.76 -11.05
CA VAL A 156 -9.89 12.73 -11.82
C VAL A 156 -10.36 14.18 -11.61
N GLY A 157 -11.58 14.38 -11.07
CA GLY A 157 -12.12 15.67 -10.71
C GLY A 157 -13.29 16.15 -11.57
N PHE A 158 -13.90 15.27 -12.38
CA PHE A 158 -15.15 15.59 -13.08
C PHE A 158 -16.35 15.48 -12.13
N LYS A 159 -17.34 16.35 -12.29
CA LYS A 159 -18.69 16.07 -11.76
C LYS A 159 -19.35 15.06 -12.72
N THR A 160 -20.09 14.08 -12.21
CA THR A 160 -20.79 13.12 -13.09
C THR A 160 -22.27 13.03 -12.75
N GLU A 161 -23.11 12.93 -13.77
CA GLU A 161 -24.55 12.71 -13.65
C GLU A 161 -24.96 11.60 -14.61
N SER A 162 -25.61 10.55 -14.10
CA SER A 162 -26.11 9.45 -14.93
C SER A 162 -27.57 9.66 -15.33
N GLN A 163 -27.88 9.38 -16.59
CA GLN A 163 -29.22 9.44 -17.16
C GLN A 163 -29.56 8.11 -17.82
N ILE A 164 -30.68 7.51 -17.40
CA ILE A 164 -31.23 6.31 -18.00
C ILE A 164 -32.25 6.74 -19.05
N LYS A 165 -32.03 6.37 -20.32
CA LYS A 165 -32.96 6.65 -21.43
C LYS A 165 -33.40 5.37 -22.10
N GLU A 166 -34.68 5.26 -22.44
CA GLU A 166 -35.19 4.13 -23.22
C GLU A 166 -34.55 4.10 -24.62
N GLU A 167 -34.41 2.89 -25.18
CA GLU A 167 -33.69 2.64 -26.45
C GLU A 167 -34.17 3.51 -27.61
N HIS A 168 -35.48 3.76 -27.68
CA HIS A 168 -36.10 4.59 -28.72
C HIS A 168 -35.84 6.11 -28.56
N ASN A 169 -35.39 6.57 -27.39
CA ASN A 169 -35.23 8.00 -27.05
C ASN A 169 -33.78 8.42 -26.73
N ILE A 170 -32.80 7.50 -26.77
CA ILE A 170 -31.40 7.79 -26.40
C ILE A 170 -30.86 9.03 -27.13
N PHE A 171 -31.18 9.15 -28.43
CA PHE A 171 -30.70 10.19 -29.32
C PHE A 171 -31.75 11.26 -29.69
N ALA A 172 -32.99 11.12 -29.20
CA ALA A 172 -34.06 12.07 -29.50
C ALA A 172 -33.89 13.41 -28.76
N ASP A 173 -33.30 13.36 -27.57
CA ASP A 173 -33.04 14.50 -26.69
C ASP A 173 -31.53 14.80 -26.60
N PHE A 174 -30.87 15.04 -27.73
CA PHE A 174 -29.57 15.70 -27.68
C PHE A 174 -29.79 17.13 -27.18
N PRO A 175 -29.19 17.53 -26.04
CA PRO A 175 -29.24 18.94 -25.64
C PRO A 175 -28.63 19.78 -26.78
N GLN A 176 -29.45 20.64 -27.36
CA GLN A 176 -29.05 21.51 -28.47
C GLN A 176 -28.00 22.54 -28.02
N GLU A 177 -27.91 22.79 -26.71
CA GLU A 177 -26.92 23.64 -26.07
C GLU A 177 -26.36 22.90 -24.84
N ILE A 178 -25.09 22.54 -24.90
CA ILE A 178 -24.30 22.05 -23.75
C ILE A 178 -23.34 23.20 -23.42
N ALA A 179 -23.11 23.48 -22.13
CA ALA A 179 -22.08 24.43 -21.75
C ALA A 179 -20.74 24.02 -22.41
N SER A 180 -19.94 24.98 -22.87
CA SER A 180 -18.74 24.71 -23.67
C SER A 180 -17.72 23.78 -22.99
N SER A 181 -17.78 23.64 -21.66
CA SER A 181 -16.92 22.82 -20.81
C SER A 181 -17.50 21.44 -20.43
N ASP A 182 -18.78 21.15 -20.71
CA ASP A 182 -19.44 19.91 -20.29
C ASP A 182 -19.37 18.84 -21.38
N TYR A 183 -19.34 17.57 -20.96
CA TYR A 183 -19.18 16.40 -21.83
C TYR A 183 -20.35 15.43 -21.70
N ILE A 184 -20.70 14.74 -22.80
CA ILE A 184 -21.68 13.65 -22.79
C ILE A 184 -21.02 12.36 -23.24
N LEU A 185 -21.09 11.33 -22.39
CA LEU A 185 -20.62 9.99 -22.65
C LEU A 185 -21.81 9.07 -22.91
N TYR A 186 -21.92 8.56 -24.13
CA TYR A 186 -22.96 7.61 -24.50
C TYR A 186 -22.43 6.18 -24.48
N VAL A 187 -23.00 5.31 -23.66
CA VAL A 187 -22.69 3.88 -23.66
C VAL A 187 -23.56 3.18 -24.69
N MET A 188 -22.93 2.58 -25.72
CA MET A 188 -23.66 2.00 -26.86
C MET A 188 -24.35 0.69 -26.49
N PRO A 189 -25.65 0.52 -26.81
CA PRO A 189 -26.38 -0.71 -26.57
C PRO A 189 -25.88 -1.85 -27.48
N LYS A 190 -26.18 -3.08 -27.09
CA LYS A 190 -25.71 -4.29 -27.77
C LYS A 190 -26.35 -4.47 -29.15
N GLU A 191 -27.62 -4.10 -29.25
CA GLU A 191 -28.42 -4.16 -30.47
C GLU A 191 -28.97 -2.75 -30.72
N LEU A 192 -28.73 -2.22 -31.92
CA LEU A 192 -29.36 -1.00 -32.39
C LEU A 192 -30.58 -1.43 -33.19
N ASP A 193 -31.76 -1.05 -32.71
CA ASP A 193 -33.04 -1.40 -33.34
C ASP A 193 -33.10 -0.87 -34.79
N GLU A 194 -33.65 -1.65 -35.73
CA GLU A 194 -33.70 -1.32 -37.18
C GLU A 194 -34.52 -0.05 -37.47
N SER A 195 -35.31 0.41 -36.50
CA SER A 195 -35.98 1.72 -36.50
C SER A 195 -35.02 2.93 -36.43
N PHE A 196 -33.70 2.68 -36.42
CA PHE A 196 -32.60 3.64 -36.53
C PHE A 196 -32.59 4.38 -37.89
N HIS A 197 -33.61 5.17 -38.16
CA HIS A 197 -33.56 6.20 -39.17
C HIS A 197 -32.85 7.43 -38.59
N MET A 198 -31.53 7.49 -38.77
CA MET A 198 -30.75 8.73 -38.66
C MET A 198 -31.17 9.68 -39.81
N GLY A 199 -32.38 10.23 -39.68
CA GLY A 199 -33.01 11.14 -40.65
C GLY A 199 -32.52 12.58 -40.54
N LYS A 200 -31.65 12.89 -39.58
CA LYS A 200 -30.98 14.18 -39.47
C LYS A 200 -29.52 13.96 -39.13
N THR A 201 -28.64 14.51 -39.96
CA THR A 201 -27.20 14.63 -39.71
C THR A 201 -27.02 15.45 -38.43
N ILE A 202 -26.92 14.78 -37.28
CA ILE A 202 -26.61 15.46 -36.03
C ILE A 202 -25.16 15.94 -36.18
N LYS A 203 -24.95 17.26 -36.18
CA LYS A 203 -23.60 17.83 -36.01
C LYS A 203 -23.15 17.45 -34.59
N ILE A 204 -22.46 16.33 -34.47
CA ILE A 204 -21.91 15.84 -33.20
C ILE A 204 -20.87 16.89 -32.77
N SER A 205 -21.13 17.58 -31.66
CA SER A 205 -20.16 18.48 -31.06
C SER A 205 -18.95 17.69 -30.53
N ASN A 206 -17.77 18.31 -30.47
CA ASN A 206 -16.55 17.66 -29.97
C ASN A 206 -16.69 17.13 -28.52
N ASN A 207 -17.70 17.59 -27.78
CA ASN A 207 -17.94 17.25 -26.39
C ASN A 207 -18.76 15.96 -26.20
N VAL A 208 -19.16 15.29 -27.30
CA VAL A 208 -19.87 14.00 -27.26
C VAL A 208 -18.89 12.86 -27.54
N VAL A 209 -18.92 11.82 -26.70
CA VAL A 209 -18.08 10.63 -26.84
C VAL A 209 -18.93 9.37 -26.75
N PHE A 210 -18.78 8.48 -27.72
CA PHE A 210 -19.41 7.17 -27.71
C PHE A 210 -18.47 6.13 -27.09
N LEU A 211 -19.00 5.27 -26.23
CA LEU A 211 -18.30 4.20 -25.54
C LEU A 211 -18.91 2.87 -26.01
N CYS A 212 -18.09 1.97 -26.55
CA CYS A 212 -18.53 0.71 -27.14
C CYS A 212 -18.16 -0.45 -26.20
N PRO A 213 -19.08 -1.00 -25.38
CA PRO A 213 -18.77 -2.06 -24.41
C PRO A 213 -18.74 -3.48 -25.03
N TYR A 214 -19.03 -3.64 -26.33
CA TYR A 214 -19.08 -4.93 -27.02
C TYR A 214 -18.08 -5.01 -28.18
N LYS A 215 -17.63 -6.23 -28.47
CA LYS A 215 -16.58 -6.52 -29.46
C LYS A 215 -17.09 -6.28 -30.88
N GLU A 216 -16.24 -5.67 -31.73
CA GLU A 216 -16.44 -5.54 -33.18
C GLU A 216 -16.77 -6.92 -33.79
N GLY A 217 -17.99 -7.07 -34.29
CA GLY A 217 -18.57 -8.33 -34.77
C GLY A 217 -20.07 -8.21 -35.02
N HIS A 218 -20.71 -7.27 -34.31
CA HIS A 218 -21.95 -6.63 -34.76
C HIS A 218 -21.59 -5.20 -35.14
N GLU A 219 -21.10 -4.98 -36.36
CA GLU A 219 -21.17 -3.63 -36.94
C GLU A 219 -22.66 -3.26 -36.98
N PRO A 220 -23.10 -2.22 -36.26
CA PRO A 220 -24.46 -1.73 -36.47
C PRO A 220 -24.49 -1.14 -37.86
N ASN A 221 -24.99 -1.90 -38.86
CA ASN A 221 -25.11 -1.54 -40.29
C ASN A 221 -24.71 -0.08 -40.58
N SER A 222 -23.40 0.16 -40.69
CA SER A 222 -22.83 1.49 -40.49
C SER A 222 -22.51 2.12 -41.84
N GLU A 223 -23.54 2.60 -42.53
CA GLU A 223 -23.32 3.57 -43.61
C GLU A 223 -23.37 5.04 -43.10
N LYS A 224 -23.64 5.29 -41.80
CA LYS A 224 -23.96 6.65 -41.31
C LYS A 224 -23.37 7.10 -39.97
N LEU A 225 -22.54 6.30 -39.30
CA LEU A 225 -21.85 6.73 -38.07
C LEU A 225 -20.37 6.94 -38.37
N ASP A 226 -19.80 8.10 -38.01
CA ASP A 226 -18.35 8.31 -38.06
C ASP A 226 -17.71 7.52 -36.91
N ILE A 227 -17.46 6.22 -37.15
CA ILE A 227 -16.95 5.22 -36.19
C ILE A 227 -15.63 5.65 -35.54
N THR A 228 -14.94 6.65 -36.11
CA THR A 228 -13.69 7.22 -35.59
C THR A 228 -13.81 7.87 -34.21
N GLN A 229 -15.04 8.13 -33.73
CA GLN A 229 -15.27 8.76 -32.42
C GLN A 229 -15.62 7.79 -31.28
N CYS A 230 -15.80 6.47 -31.53
CA CYS A 230 -16.09 5.52 -30.47
C CYS A 230 -14.81 5.06 -29.74
N ILE A 231 -14.90 4.92 -28.42
CA ILE A 231 -13.86 4.31 -27.60
C ILE A 231 -14.32 2.90 -27.23
N ASP A 232 -13.57 1.91 -27.69
CA ASP A 232 -13.79 0.50 -27.37
C ASP A 232 -13.49 0.23 -25.88
N PHE A 233 -14.51 -0.24 -25.16
CA PHE A 233 -14.48 -0.72 -23.77
C PHE A 233 -14.87 -2.21 -23.69
N SER A 234 -14.91 -2.91 -24.82
CA SER A 234 -15.22 -4.35 -24.88
C SER A 234 -14.18 -5.18 -24.15
N SER A 235 -14.54 -6.42 -23.80
CA SER A 235 -13.67 -7.34 -23.07
C SER A 235 -12.36 -7.69 -23.78
N SER A 236 -12.23 -7.45 -25.09
CA SER A 236 -10.96 -7.50 -25.83
C SER A 236 -10.03 -6.32 -25.57
N SER A 237 -10.57 -5.22 -25.06
CA SER A 237 -9.85 -4.02 -24.67
C SER A 237 -9.69 -3.98 -23.14
N ASN A 238 -8.49 -3.68 -22.66
CA ASN A 238 -8.27 -3.46 -21.24
C ASN A 238 -8.95 -2.13 -20.84
N TYR A 239 -9.97 -2.20 -19.98
CA TYR A 239 -10.72 -1.06 -19.44
C TYR A 239 -9.83 0.16 -19.11
N TYR A 240 -8.71 -0.06 -18.43
CA TYR A 240 -7.82 1.01 -17.97
C TYR A 240 -7.17 1.76 -19.14
N LEU A 241 -6.81 1.04 -20.21
CA LEU A 241 -6.26 1.65 -21.42
C LEU A 241 -7.33 2.45 -22.17
N SER A 242 -8.55 1.90 -22.24
CA SER A 242 -9.70 2.59 -22.83
C SER A 242 -10.07 3.84 -22.04
N PHE A 243 -9.94 3.81 -20.71
CA PHE A 243 -10.11 4.99 -19.87
C PHE A 243 -9.05 6.06 -20.14
N PHE A 244 -7.78 5.70 -20.35
CA PHE A 244 -6.77 6.69 -20.76
C PHE A 244 -7.09 7.30 -22.14
N LYS A 245 -7.60 6.51 -23.10
CA LYS A 245 -8.08 7.05 -24.39
C LYS A 245 -9.22 8.04 -24.17
N LEU A 246 -10.15 7.72 -23.28
CA LEU A 246 -11.25 8.61 -22.89
C LEU A 246 -10.72 9.92 -22.30
N LEU A 247 -9.82 9.85 -21.32
CA LEU A 247 -9.22 11.04 -20.72
C LEU A 247 -8.50 11.92 -21.74
N LYS A 248 -7.77 11.34 -22.70
CA LYS A 248 -7.10 12.11 -23.77
C LYS A 248 -8.10 12.83 -24.66
N LYS A 249 -9.31 12.29 -24.85
CA LYS A 249 -10.38 12.92 -25.62
C LYS A 249 -11.09 14.03 -24.83
N LEU A 250 -11.35 13.80 -23.55
CA LEU A 250 -12.01 14.76 -22.66
C LEU A 250 -11.10 15.93 -22.23
N PHE A 251 -9.80 15.67 -22.10
CA PHE A 251 -8.85 16.68 -21.64
C PHE A 251 -7.47 16.42 -22.25
N PRO A 252 -7.21 16.85 -23.50
CA PRO A 252 -5.95 16.60 -24.19
C PRO A 252 -4.78 17.29 -23.47
N ASN A 253 -4.03 16.53 -22.68
CA ASN A 253 -2.88 17.04 -21.93
C ASN A 253 -1.68 16.09 -22.13
N LYS A 254 -0.52 16.64 -22.51
CA LYS A 254 0.73 15.88 -22.69
C LYS A 254 1.16 15.10 -21.44
N HIS A 255 0.72 15.51 -20.26
CA HIS A 255 0.95 14.78 -19.02
C HIS A 255 0.22 13.42 -19.01
N ILE A 256 -0.96 13.31 -19.63
CA ILE A 256 -1.75 12.05 -19.68
C ILE A 256 -1.02 11.01 -20.52
N ASP A 257 -0.36 11.40 -21.61
CA ASP A 257 0.43 10.47 -22.42
C ASP A 257 1.55 9.83 -21.61
N LYS A 258 2.27 10.63 -20.82
CA LYS A 258 3.32 10.13 -19.92
C LYS A 258 2.76 9.17 -18.87
N LEU A 259 1.60 9.49 -18.27
CA LEU A 259 0.96 8.64 -17.28
C LEU A 259 0.45 7.31 -17.86
N ASP A 260 -0.09 7.33 -19.07
CA ASP A 260 -0.51 6.15 -19.83
C ASP A 260 0.70 5.25 -20.15
N GLU A 261 1.83 5.83 -20.58
CA GLU A 261 3.08 5.08 -20.78
C GLU A 261 3.63 4.47 -19.47
N GLU A 262 3.69 5.25 -18.39
CA GLU A 262 4.10 4.76 -17.07
C GLU A 262 3.17 3.63 -16.59
N PHE A 263 1.86 3.75 -16.81
CA PHE A 263 0.89 2.71 -16.46
C PHE A 263 1.16 1.43 -17.26
N LYS A 264 1.31 1.53 -18.59
CA LYS A 264 1.60 0.39 -19.48
C LYS A 264 2.86 -0.35 -19.06
N GLU A 265 3.90 0.37 -18.65
CA GLU A 265 5.15 -0.25 -18.17
C GLU A 265 4.93 -1.03 -16.86
N HIS A 266 4.25 -0.44 -15.88
CA HIS A 266 3.95 -1.12 -14.60
C HIS A 266 3.02 -2.32 -14.80
N TRP A 267 1.97 -2.16 -15.61
CA TRP A 267 1.06 -3.24 -15.99
C TRP A 267 1.81 -4.41 -16.61
N LYS A 268 2.72 -4.13 -17.56
CA LYS A 268 3.53 -5.15 -18.21
C LYS A 268 4.37 -5.92 -17.20
N ARG A 269 5.00 -5.23 -16.25
CA ARG A 269 5.80 -5.88 -15.20
C ARG A 269 4.97 -6.84 -14.34
N ILE A 270 3.71 -6.50 -14.04
CA ILE A 270 2.79 -7.37 -13.28
C ILE A 270 2.42 -8.62 -14.08
N CYS A 271 2.07 -8.44 -15.35
CA CYS A 271 1.74 -9.57 -16.24
C CYS A 271 2.97 -10.48 -16.43
N ASP A 272 4.13 -9.91 -16.69
CA ASP A 272 5.38 -10.67 -16.88
C ASP A 272 5.81 -11.42 -15.60
N SER A 273 5.46 -10.90 -14.41
CA SER A 273 5.77 -11.56 -13.12
C SER A 273 4.86 -12.75 -12.82
N THR A 274 3.66 -12.78 -13.40
CA THR A 274 2.64 -13.80 -13.09
C THR A 274 2.73 -15.01 -14.01
N GLU A 275 3.35 -14.87 -15.19
CA GLU A 275 3.67 -15.98 -16.11
C GLU A 275 4.85 -16.85 -15.64
N ARG A 276 5.66 -16.39 -14.67
CA ARG A 276 6.80 -17.14 -14.11
C ARG A 276 6.41 -17.87 -12.82
N THR A 277 5.71 -19.01 -12.93
CA THR A 277 5.42 -20.05 -11.90
C THR A 277 5.06 -19.62 -10.46
N PRO A 278 3.97 -20.17 -9.87
CA PRO A 278 3.37 -19.65 -8.63
C PRO A 278 4.03 -20.20 -7.35
N LEU A 279 5.18 -19.68 -6.94
CA LEU A 279 5.71 -19.87 -5.59
C LEU A 279 6.32 -18.56 -5.08
N GLN A 280 5.75 -18.06 -3.98
CA GLN A 280 6.23 -16.96 -3.13
C GLN A 280 6.36 -15.58 -3.82
N ILE A 281 5.23 -14.88 -3.95
CA ILE A 281 5.24 -13.41 -3.99
C ILE A 281 5.61 -12.93 -2.59
N GLN A 282 6.91 -12.88 -2.28
CA GLN A 282 7.42 -12.06 -1.19
C GLN A 282 7.21 -10.59 -1.58
N HIS A 283 6.50 -9.87 -0.72
CA HIS A 283 6.34 -8.43 -0.82
C HIS A 283 7.69 -7.72 -0.65
N ASN A 284 8.39 -7.50 -1.77
CA ASN A 284 9.31 -6.38 -1.94
C ASN A 284 8.85 -5.62 -3.19
N VAL A 285 8.04 -4.59 -2.99
CA VAL A 285 7.95 -3.49 -3.96
C VAL A 285 8.72 -2.33 -3.35
N PRO A 286 10.00 -2.12 -3.72
CA PRO A 286 10.67 -0.87 -3.45
C PRO A 286 10.11 0.19 -4.41
N LEU A 287 9.59 1.27 -3.85
CA LEU A 287 9.42 2.52 -4.57
C LEU A 287 10.81 3.17 -4.75
N GLN A 288 11.11 3.56 -6.00
CA GLN A 288 12.31 4.26 -6.50
C GLN A 288 13.62 3.44 -6.59
N GLU A 289 13.98 3.04 -7.81
CA GLU A 289 15.07 3.68 -8.57
C GLU A 289 14.92 3.37 -10.07
N LEU A 290 14.86 4.43 -10.88
CA LEU A 290 14.89 4.37 -12.34
C LEU A 290 16.35 4.26 -12.78
N GLY A 291 16.71 3.20 -13.50
CA GLY A 291 17.83 3.25 -14.44
C GLY A 291 18.80 2.08 -14.40
N ARG A 292 18.66 1.15 -15.35
CA ARG A 292 19.68 0.80 -16.38
C ARG A 292 19.23 -0.43 -17.16
N ARG A 293 19.16 -0.30 -18.50
CA ARG A 293 18.94 -1.43 -19.43
C ARG A 293 20.26 -2.20 -19.66
N PRO A 294 20.23 -3.52 -19.95
CA PRO A 294 21.44 -4.34 -20.05
C PRO A 294 22.13 -4.22 -21.42
N TRP A 295 23.43 -3.94 -21.39
CA TRP A 295 24.35 -3.77 -22.53
C TRP A 295 24.84 -5.10 -23.16
N THR A 296 24.18 -6.23 -22.90
CA THR A 296 24.83 -7.55 -23.05
C THR A 296 24.80 -8.13 -24.46
N LYS A 297 24.20 -7.47 -25.46
CA LYS A 297 24.18 -7.99 -26.84
C LYS A 297 25.23 -7.37 -27.79
N LEU A 298 25.88 -6.27 -27.41
CA LEU A 298 26.94 -5.64 -28.20
C LEU A 298 28.35 -6.10 -27.82
N PHE A 299 28.52 -6.73 -26.66
CA PHE A 299 29.84 -7.10 -26.13
C PHE A 299 30.39 -8.42 -26.70
N PHE A 300 29.53 -9.32 -27.19
CA PHE A 300 29.94 -10.69 -27.52
C PHE A 300 30.51 -10.89 -28.94
N SER A 301 30.54 -9.86 -29.80
CA SER A 301 31.14 -10.01 -31.15
C SER A 301 32.59 -9.52 -31.26
N LEU A 302 33.17 -8.97 -30.19
CA LEU A 302 34.52 -8.40 -30.18
C LEU A 302 35.57 -9.29 -29.48
N LEU A 303 35.16 -10.45 -28.95
CA LEU A 303 35.94 -11.25 -28.00
C LEU A 303 36.61 -12.50 -28.58
N GLU A 304 36.70 -12.66 -29.90
CA GLU A 304 37.34 -13.84 -30.53
C GLU A 304 38.81 -13.65 -30.93
N LYS A 305 39.34 -12.42 -31.00
CA LYS A 305 40.70 -12.18 -31.55
C LYS A 305 41.82 -11.95 -30.54
N GLU A 306 41.52 -11.73 -29.27
CA GLU A 306 42.51 -11.28 -28.27
C GLU A 306 42.38 -12.05 -26.93
N LYS A 307 41.98 -13.34 -27.00
CA LYS A 307 41.61 -14.18 -25.84
C LYS A 307 42.69 -14.22 -24.75
N ASN A 308 43.98 -14.25 -25.13
CA ASN A 308 45.08 -14.35 -24.17
C ASN A 308 45.37 -13.03 -23.44
N LYS A 309 45.17 -11.86 -24.07
CA LYS A 309 45.33 -10.56 -23.40
C LYS A 309 44.17 -10.28 -22.44
N ILE A 310 42.98 -10.74 -22.77
CA ILE A 310 41.79 -10.64 -21.92
C ILE A 310 41.92 -11.56 -20.69
N ILE A 311 42.48 -12.75 -20.84
CA ILE A 311 42.79 -13.63 -19.71
C ILE A 311 43.81 -12.96 -18.77
N ALA A 312 44.91 -12.40 -19.31
CA ALA A 312 45.91 -11.69 -18.49
C ALA A 312 45.32 -10.47 -17.75
N ALA A 313 44.48 -9.68 -18.43
CA ALA A 313 43.79 -8.55 -17.82
C ALA A 313 42.78 -8.99 -16.74
N SER A 314 42.09 -10.13 -16.95
CA SER A 314 41.15 -10.68 -15.96
C SER A 314 41.86 -11.22 -14.71
N ILE A 315 43.08 -11.77 -14.84
CA ILE A 315 43.90 -12.20 -13.71
C ILE A 315 44.39 -10.99 -12.89
N LEU A 316 44.82 -9.91 -13.56
CA LEU A 316 45.22 -8.67 -12.90
C LEU A 316 44.04 -8.00 -12.17
N LEU A 317 42.84 -8.04 -12.76
CA LEU A 317 41.62 -7.55 -12.13
C LEU A 317 41.24 -8.40 -10.91
N LEU A 318 41.36 -9.73 -11.00
CA LEU A 318 41.12 -10.64 -9.88
C LEU A 318 42.13 -10.40 -8.75
N LEU A 319 43.40 -10.17 -9.07
CA LEU A 319 44.43 -9.81 -8.08
C LEU A 319 44.13 -8.47 -7.42
N SER A 320 43.69 -7.45 -8.17
CA SER A 320 43.31 -6.16 -7.58
C SER A 320 42.05 -6.28 -6.72
N ILE A 321 41.11 -7.15 -7.10
CA ILE A 321 39.90 -7.46 -6.32
C ILE A 321 40.27 -8.21 -5.04
N CYS A 322 41.19 -9.18 -5.10
CA CYS A 322 41.68 -9.88 -3.90
C CYS A 322 42.41 -8.94 -2.95
N ILE A 323 43.24 -8.03 -3.46
CA ILE A 323 43.90 -6.99 -2.67
C ILE A 323 42.85 -6.04 -2.07
N SER A 324 41.81 -5.67 -2.84
CA SER A 324 40.68 -4.89 -2.34
C SER A 324 39.91 -5.64 -1.25
N PHE A 325 39.71 -6.94 -1.35
CA PHE A 325 39.03 -7.75 -0.32
C PHE A 325 39.86 -7.85 0.96
N ILE A 326 41.20 -7.91 0.86
CA ILE A 326 42.09 -7.84 2.04
C ILE A 326 41.99 -6.47 2.73
N PHE A 327 41.84 -5.39 1.97
CA PHE A 327 41.59 -4.04 2.53
C PHE A 327 40.15 -3.80 3.01
N ILE A 328 39.17 -4.53 2.48
CA ILE A 328 37.76 -4.48 2.93
C ILE A 328 37.56 -5.31 4.21
N GLY A 329 38.23 -6.46 4.35
CA GLY A 329 38.15 -7.31 5.55
C GLY A 329 38.71 -6.68 6.84
N ASN A 330 39.48 -5.58 6.73
CA ASN A 330 39.92 -4.79 7.88
C ASN A 330 39.10 -3.50 8.09
N LYS A 331 38.03 -3.28 7.33
CA LYS A 331 37.15 -2.10 7.44
C LYS A 331 35.78 -2.39 8.07
N ASP A 332 35.46 -3.65 8.34
CA ASP A 332 34.17 -4.04 8.91
C ASP A 332 33.98 -3.69 10.40
N GLU A 333 35.01 -3.15 11.07
CA GLU A 333 34.86 -2.60 12.44
C GLU A 333 34.48 -1.11 12.51
N ILE A 334 34.53 -0.34 11.42
CA ILE A 334 34.43 1.14 11.51
C ILE A 334 33.16 1.74 10.87
N ILE A 335 32.34 0.95 10.15
CA ILE A 335 31.09 1.44 9.55
C ILE A 335 29.88 0.60 10.00
N LYS A 336 29.69 0.47 11.32
CA LYS A 336 28.33 0.34 11.86
C LYS A 336 27.68 1.72 11.76
N ASN A 337 26.84 1.91 10.74
CA ASN A 337 25.81 2.94 10.81
C ASN A 337 24.95 2.61 12.04
N ASN A 338 25.14 3.35 13.14
CA ASN A 338 24.24 3.35 14.29
C ASN A 338 22.87 3.88 13.82
N SER A 339 22.03 2.99 13.29
CA SER A 339 20.59 3.29 13.24
C SER A 339 20.11 3.30 14.68
N ALA A 340 19.78 4.48 15.20
CA ALA A 340 19.19 4.62 16.52
C ALA A 340 17.96 3.69 16.62
N LEU A 341 17.98 2.80 17.60
CA LEU A 341 16.91 1.85 17.90
C LEU A 341 15.74 2.63 18.47
N ARG A 342 14.64 2.67 17.72
CA ARG A 342 13.50 3.51 18.06
C ARG A 342 12.19 2.80 17.85
N SER A 343 11.30 2.89 18.85
CA SER A 343 9.92 2.43 18.72
C SER A 343 9.11 3.31 17.75
N ASP A 344 8.00 2.79 17.21
CA ASP A 344 7.07 3.54 16.35
C ASP A 344 6.30 4.60 17.18
N LEU A 345 6.96 5.72 17.47
CA LEU A 345 6.42 6.84 18.26
C LEU A 345 5.44 7.68 17.41
N ILE A 346 4.25 7.13 17.15
CA ILE A 346 3.25 7.77 16.27
C ILE A 346 2.79 9.10 16.88
N LEU A 347 2.95 10.17 16.09
CA LEU A 347 2.41 11.50 16.36
C LEU A 347 1.23 11.80 15.41
N PRO A 348 0.20 12.56 15.86
CA PRO A 348 -0.82 13.13 14.98
C PRO A 348 -0.20 13.96 13.85
N THR A 349 -0.91 14.09 12.73
CA THR A 349 -0.50 14.99 11.65
C THR A 349 -0.49 16.44 12.11
N ASN A 350 0.37 17.27 11.52
CA ASN A 350 0.51 18.70 11.86
C ASN A 350 -0.82 19.48 11.84
N SER A 351 -1.82 19.02 11.10
CA SER A 351 -3.16 19.63 11.04
C SER A 351 -4.01 19.46 12.32
N VAL A 352 -3.69 18.48 13.17
CA VAL A 352 -4.42 18.17 14.43
C VAL A 352 -3.47 18.16 15.63
N PHE A 353 -2.17 18.18 15.39
CA PHE A 353 -1.14 18.22 16.41
C PHE A 353 -1.03 19.62 17.00
N LEU A 354 -1.31 19.74 18.29
CA LEU A 354 -1.07 20.96 19.05
C LEU A 354 0.35 20.91 19.62
N ASP A 355 1.25 21.71 19.04
CA ASP A 355 2.61 21.86 19.56
C ASP A 355 2.61 22.56 20.92
N ARG A 356 3.42 22.07 21.86
CA ARG A 356 3.56 22.60 23.22
C ARG A 356 5.05 22.79 23.56
N PRO A 357 5.75 23.71 22.87
CA PRO A 357 7.20 23.86 22.98
C PRO A 357 7.66 24.20 24.39
N GLU A 358 6.89 24.98 25.14
CA GLU A 358 7.19 25.33 26.54
C GLU A 358 7.26 24.08 27.43
N LEU A 359 6.28 23.18 27.34
CA LEU A 359 6.28 21.94 28.12
C LEU A 359 7.39 20.98 27.67
N THR A 360 7.68 20.92 26.36
CA THR A 360 8.80 20.10 25.87
C THR A 360 10.13 20.65 26.35
N GLN A 361 10.29 21.98 26.40
CA GLN A 361 11.46 22.63 26.97
C GLN A 361 11.59 22.36 28.47
N ASP A 362 10.50 22.40 29.23
CA ASP A 362 10.49 22.07 30.66
C ASP A 362 10.94 20.62 30.93
N ILE A 363 10.44 19.67 30.12
CA ILE A 363 10.90 18.27 30.16
C ILE A 363 12.41 18.22 29.92
N ASN A 364 12.88 18.93 28.88
CA ASN A 364 14.28 18.95 28.50
C ASN A 364 15.18 19.53 29.60
N THR A 365 14.79 20.65 30.22
CA THR A 365 15.55 21.25 31.32
C THR A 365 15.65 20.33 32.54
N LYS A 366 14.58 19.57 32.84
CA LYS A 366 14.58 18.57 33.92
C LYS A 366 15.44 17.34 33.57
N LEU A 367 15.63 17.04 32.28
CA LEU A 367 16.34 15.85 31.79
C LEU A 367 17.75 16.12 31.17
N ILE A 368 18.34 17.31 31.34
CA ILE A 368 19.68 17.62 30.76
C ILE A 368 20.81 17.68 31.80
N ASN A 369 20.49 17.82 33.10
CA ASN A 369 21.45 18.32 34.08
C ASN A 369 21.94 17.32 35.14
N GLN A 370 21.77 16.01 34.95
CA GLN A 370 22.05 15.03 36.02
C GLN A 370 22.80 13.79 35.50
N LYS A 371 23.74 13.25 36.28
CA LYS A 371 24.36 11.94 35.96
C LYS A 371 23.45 10.81 36.44
N GLY A 372 23.52 9.64 35.79
CA GLY A 372 22.69 8.48 36.15
C GLY A 372 21.34 8.45 35.43
N ILE A 373 20.32 7.92 36.11
CA ILE A 373 18.98 7.75 35.54
C ILE A 373 18.09 8.90 35.97
N GLN A 374 17.53 9.61 35.00
CA GLN A 374 16.70 10.77 35.23
C GLN A 374 15.25 10.45 34.93
N THR A 375 14.35 10.71 35.86
CA THR A 375 12.94 10.36 35.70
C THR A 375 12.05 11.60 35.80
N ILE A 376 11.09 11.70 34.88
CA ILE A 376 10.00 12.66 34.96
C ILE A 376 8.65 11.95 34.78
N ALA A 377 7.67 12.35 35.60
CA ALA A 377 6.28 11.92 35.45
C ALA A 377 5.44 13.03 34.81
N LEU A 378 4.77 12.70 33.71
CA LEU A 378 3.70 13.48 33.10
C LEU A 378 2.37 13.02 33.70
N VAL A 379 1.73 13.90 34.45
CA VAL A 379 0.53 13.60 35.23
C VAL A 379 -0.64 14.42 34.70
N GLY A 380 -1.82 13.81 34.58
CA GLY A 380 -3.03 14.54 34.21
C GLY A 380 -4.18 13.64 33.75
N PRO A 381 -5.36 14.22 33.47
CA PRO A 381 -6.56 13.46 33.12
C PRO A 381 -6.41 12.71 31.79
N GLY A 382 -7.28 11.73 31.54
CA GLY A 382 -7.35 11.03 30.26
C GLY A 382 -7.57 12.00 29.09
N GLY A 383 -6.89 11.77 27.96
CA GLY A 383 -7.03 12.62 26.77
C GLY A 383 -6.27 13.96 26.80
N SER A 384 -5.56 14.30 27.88
CA SER A 384 -4.83 15.58 27.99
C SER A 384 -3.59 15.72 27.08
N GLY A 385 -3.20 14.65 26.39
CA GLY A 385 -2.07 14.62 25.45
C GLY A 385 -0.72 14.20 26.06
N LYS A 386 -0.68 13.57 27.24
CA LYS A 386 0.58 13.13 27.90
C LYS A 386 1.45 12.24 27.01
N THR A 387 0.87 11.18 26.45
CA THR A 387 1.55 10.26 25.53
C THR A 387 2.09 11.00 24.31
N THR A 388 1.26 11.88 23.73
CA THR A 388 1.66 12.73 22.60
C THR A 388 2.86 13.62 22.95
N LEU A 389 2.86 14.24 24.14
CA LEU A 389 3.95 15.08 24.61
C LEU A 389 5.24 14.29 24.88
N ALA A 390 5.14 13.10 25.49
CA ALA A 390 6.28 12.20 25.69
C ALA A 390 6.91 11.76 24.36
N ARG A 391 6.07 11.37 23.39
CA ARG A 391 6.51 11.01 22.04
C ARG A 391 7.14 12.20 21.31
N GLN A 392 6.58 13.40 21.47
CA GLN A 392 7.14 14.62 20.88
C GLN A 392 8.55 14.89 21.39
N TYR A 393 8.76 14.84 22.71
CA TYR A 393 10.09 14.99 23.30
C TYR A 393 11.06 13.94 22.73
N ALA A 394 10.64 12.68 22.69
CA ALA A 394 11.44 11.58 22.18
C ALA A 394 11.78 11.69 20.67
N HIS A 395 10.98 12.41 19.87
CA HIS A 395 11.32 12.74 18.47
C HIS A 395 12.45 13.75 18.32
N GLN A 396 12.69 14.56 19.34
CA GLN A 396 13.74 15.57 19.31
C GLN A 396 15.09 15.01 19.77
N GLN A 397 15.10 13.82 20.40
CA GLN A 397 16.32 13.23 20.92
C GLN A 397 17.08 12.42 19.86
N LYS A 398 18.37 12.17 20.11
CA LYS A 398 19.33 11.57 19.16
C LYS A 398 20.05 10.35 19.72
N GLU A 399 19.60 9.81 20.84
CA GLU A 399 20.28 8.69 21.50
C GLU A 399 19.99 7.37 20.79
N ASN A 400 20.88 6.40 21.05
CA ASN A 400 20.90 5.14 20.31
C ASN A 400 19.71 4.23 20.63
N VAL A 401 19.01 4.44 21.75
CA VAL A 401 17.85 3.65 22.17
C VAL A 401 16.77 4.60 22.66
N ILE A 402 15.63 4.63 21.97
CA ILE A 402 14.44 5.42 22.31
C ILE A 402 13.21 4.52 22.21
N TRP A 403 12.70 4.04 23.35
CA TRP A 403 11.67 2.99 23.35
C TRP A 403 10.44 3.33 24.20
N GLU A 404 9.25 3.04 23.67
CA GLU A 404 7.98 3.14 24.37
C GLU A 404 7.57 1.77 24.93
N ILE A 405 7.24 1.77 26.23
CA ILE A 405 6.82 0.62 27.02
C ILE A 405 5.37 0.87 27.41
N ASN A 406 4.46 0.00 26.97
CA ASN A 406 3.07 0.07 27.40
C ASN A 406 2.94 -0.56 28.80
N ALA A 407 2.81 0.30 29.81
CA ALA A 407 2.77 -0.05 31.23
C ALA A 407 1.33 -0.05 31.82
N GLU A 408 0.31 -0.16 30.97
CA GLU A 408 -1.10 -0.20 31.40
C GLU A 408 -1.44 -1.48 32.19
N THR A 409 -0.90 -2.63 31.76
CA THR A 409 -1.12 -3.94 32.41
C THR A 409 0.18 -4.72 32.52
N HIS A 410 0.22 -5.74 33.39
CA HIS A 410 1.40 -6.61 33.51
C HIS A 410 1.69 -7.36 32.19
N GLU A 411 0.65 -7.79 31.48
CA GLU A 411 0.76 -8.46 30.18
C GLU A 411 1.32 -7.53 29.10
N SER A 412 0.84 -6.27 29.03
CA SER A 412 1.35 -5.29 28.07
C SER A 412 2.79 -4.87 28.38
N LEU A 413 3.14 -4.79 29.67
CA LEU A 413 4.49 -4.47 30.14
C LEU A 413 5.46 -5.57 29.71
N ARG A 414 5.14 -6.83 30.03
CA ARG A 414 5.92 -8.00 29.62
C ARG A 414 6.13 -8.05 28.11
N ALA A 415 5.04 -7.90 27.34
CA ALA A 415 5.12 -7.90 25.87
C ALA A 415 5.99 -6.74 25.34
N SER A 416 5.94 -5.58 25.99
CA SER A 416 6.78 -4.42 25.62
C SER A 416 8.27 -4.68 25.87
N PHE A 417 8.63 -5.36 26.96
CA PHE A 417 9.99 -5.78 27.25
C PHE A 417 10.49 -6.90 26.34
N GLU A 418 9.62 -7.85 25.96
CA GLU A 418 9.92 -8.85 24.93
C GLU A 418 10.25 -8.18 23.59
N ASN A 419 9.47 -7.18 23.18
CA ASN A 419 9.72 -6.41 21.96
C ASN A 419 11.02 -5.59 22.05
N LEU A 420 11.31 -4.98 23.21
CA LEU A 420 12.55 -4.25 23.44
C LEU A 420 13.76 -5.20 23.36
N ALA A 421 13.68 -6.37 23.98
CA ALA A 421 14.74 -7.39 23.91
C ALA A 421 15.00 -7.82 22.45
N GLN A 422 13.94 -8.05 21.67
CA GLN A 422 14.07 -8.35 20.24
C GLN A 422 14.76 -7.23 19.47
N ALA A 423 14.43 -5.97 19.76
CA ALA A 423 15.05 -4.83 19.10
C ALA A 423 16.54 -4.70 19.47
N LEU A 424 16.88 -4.89 20.75
CA LEU A 424 18.25 -4.78 21.27
C LEU A 424 19.16 -5.91 20.74
N SER A 425 18.58 -7.00 20.25
CA SER A 425 19.27 -8.16 19.69
C SER A 425 19.86 -7.90 18.30
N GLN A 426 20.96 -7.16 18.25
CA GLN A 426 21.58 -6.70 17.01
C GLN A 426 22.57 -7.72 16.42
N THR A 427 23.29 -8.48 17.25
CA THR A 427 24.27 -9.49 16.81
C THR A 427 23.62 -10.86 16.63
N GLU A 428 24.27 -11.76 15.89
CA GLU A 428 23.77 -13.15 15.76
C GLU A 428 23.89 -13.91 17.10
N GLU A 429 24.87 -13.54 17.92
CA GLU A 429 25.03 -14.02 19.30
C GLU A 429 23.83 -13.61 20.17
N ASP A 430 23.45 -12.33 20.14
CA ASP A 430 22.30 -11.82 20.90
C ASP A 430 21.00 -12.49 20.43
N LYS A 431 20.85 -12.74 19.13
CA LYS A 431 19.66 -13.41 18.57
C LYS A 431 19.58 -14.85 19.02
N LYS A 432 20.72 -15.54 19.09
CA LYS A 432 20.80 -16.90 19.59
C LYS A 432 20.50 -16.96 21.09
N GLU A 433 21.06 -16.04 21.88
CA GLU A 433 20.77 -15.92 23.31
C GLU A 433 19.27 -15.71 23.53
N LEU A 434 18.66 -14.72 22.87
CA LEU A 434 17.25 -14.40 23.02
C LEU A 434 16.32 -15.55 22.59
N ARG A 435 16.63 -16.28 21.50
CA ARG A 435 15.86 -17.47 21.10
C ARG A 435 15.84 -18.52 22.21
N GLY A 436 16.98 -18.78 22.84
CA GLY A 436 17.06 -19.70 23.98
C GLY A 436 16.22 -19.25 25.17
N LEU A 437 16.14 -17.94 25.43
CA LEU A 437 15.28 -17.40 26.49
C LEU A 437 13.79 -17.58 26.18
N LEU A 438 13.36 -17.37 24.94
CA LEU A 438 11.96 -17.50 24.52
C LEU A 438 11.43 -18.95 24.60
N GLU A 439 12.32 -19.94 24.51
CA GLU A 439 12.00 -21.38 24.62
C GLU A 439 11.79 -21.85 26.08
N ILE A 440 12.10 -21.02 27.08
CA ILE A 440 11.88 -21.35 28.49
C ILE A 440 10.38 -21.55 28.76
N LYS A 441 10.01 -22.75 29.24
CA LYS A 441 8.61 -23.13 29.51
C LYS A 441 8.00 -22.41 30.70
N ASP A 442 8.80 -22.12 31.73
CA ASP A 442 8.36 -21.41 32.92
C ASP A 442 8.18 -19.92 32.58
N PRO A 443 6.96 -19.38 32.66
CA PRO A 443 6.66 -18.02 32.24
C PRO A 443 7.34 -16.97 33.11
N THR A 444 7.53 -17.22 34.41
CA THR A 444 8.16 -16.30 35.38
C THR A 444 9.66 -16.29 35.15
N LYS A 445 10.27 -17.47 35.06
CA LYS A 445 11.72 -17.57 34.78
C LYS A 445 12.07 -16.98 33.41
N ARG A 446 11.23 -17.18 32.40
CA ARG A 446 11.41 -16.56 31.08
C ARG A 446 11.43 -15.03 31.18
N GLU A 447 10.47 -14.47 31.92
CA GLU A 447 10.31 -13.05 32.12
C GLU A 447 11.51 -12.42 32.83
N GLU A 448 11.97 -13.02 33.93
CA GLU A 448 13.18 -12.60 34.65
C GLU A 448 14.41 -12.58 33.74
N ASN A 449 14.62 -13.63 32.94
CA ASN A 449 15.78 -13.70 32.05
C ASN A 449 15.73 -12.67 30.91
N ILE A 450 14.55 -12.38 30.37
CA ILE A 450 14.37 -11.34 29.36
C ILE A 450 14.68 -9.96 29.95
N LEU A 451 14.23 -9.71 31.19
CA LEU A 451 14.56 -8.48 31.89
C LEU A 451 16.08 -8.33 32.11
N GLN A 452 16.77 -9.42 32.49
CA GLN A 452 18.24 -9.42 32.63
C GLN A 452 18.94 -9.16 31.29
N PHE A 453 18.44 -9.76 30.21
CA PHE A 453 18.93 -9.51 28.86
C PHE A 453 18.80 -8.03 28.48
N VAL A 454 17.65 -7.40 28.75
CA VAL A 454 17.44 -5.97 28.50
C VAL A 454 18.37 -5.10 29.34
N LYS A 455 18.51 -5.38 30.65
CA LYS A 455 19.42 -4.67 31.56
C LYS A 455 20.86 -4.69 31.03
N LYS A 456 21.37 -5.86 30.65
CA LYS A 456 22.71 -6.04 30.06
C LYS A 456 22.92 -5.14 28.83
N HIS A 457 21.96 -5.09 27.90
CA HIS A 457 22.09 -4.32 26.66
C HIS A 457 21.94 -2.81 26.90
N LEU A 458 21.00 -2.39 27.75
CA LEU A 458 20.82 -0.99 28.11
C LEU A 458 22.03 -0.45 28.90
N SER A 459 22.59 -1.22 29.82
CA SER A 459 23.80 -0.82 30.58
C SER A 459 25.02 -0.56 29.69
N SER A 460 25.08 -1.26 28.55
CA SER A 460 26.15 -1.12 27.56
C SER A 460 25.87 0.00 26.54
N THR A 461 24.68 0.61 26.59
CA THR A 461 24.24 1.65 25.66
C THR A 461 24.14 2.98 26.41
N PRO A 462 24.96 4.00 26.08
CA PRO A 462 24.89 5.27 26.77
C PRO A 462 23.61 6.05 26.45
N ASN A 463 23.03 6.69 27.46
CA ASN A 463 21.96 7.68 27.37
C ASN A 463 20.67 7.17 26.71
N TRP A 464 20.21 5.96 27.02
CA TRP A 464 18.92 5.49 26.49
C TRP A 464 17.74 6.34 26.98
N VAL A 465 16.63 6.32 26.24
CA VAL A 465 15.36 6.99 26.60
C VAL A 465 14.24 5.97 26.62
N LEU A 466 13.59 5.81 27.78
CA LEU A 466 12.43 4.93 27.95
C LEU A 466 11.18 5.74 28.28
N ILE A 467 10.08 5.48 27.58
CA ILE A 467 8.76 6.05 27.87
C ILE A 467 7.89 4.96 28.46
N TYR A 468 7.50 5.06 29.73
CA TYR A 468 6.49 4.21 30.36
C TYR A 468 5.13 4.85 30.16
N ASP A 469 4.37 4.37 29.18
CA ASP A 469 3.06 4.93 28.84
C ASP A 469 1.93 4.26 29.61
N ASN A 470 0.97 5.06 30.08
CA ASN A 470 -0.23 4.64 30.79
C ASN A 470 0.02 3.84 32.07
N VAL A 471 1.00 4.25 32.90
CA VAL A 471 1.21 3.64 34.22
C VAL A 471 -0.01 3.88 35.10
N GLU A 472 -0.76 2.82 35.43
CA GLU A 472 -1.89 2.90 36.35
C GLU A 472 -1.45 2.93 37.82
N ASN A 473 -0.52 2.03 38.18
CA ASN A 473 0.04 1.90 39.51
C ASN A 473 1.54 1.61 39.40
N PHE A 474 2.35 2.37 40.14
CA PHE A 474 3.80 2.23 40.12
C PHE A 474 4.29 0.85 40.61
N LEU A 475 3.58 0.24 41.58
CA LEU A 475 3.93 -1.08 42.10
C LEU A 475 3.95 -2.16 41.00
N ASN A 476 3.12 -2.02 39.97
CA ASN A 476 3.04 -2.99 38.88
C ASN A 476 4.25 -2.95 37.94
N ILE A 477 5.01 -1.85 37.95
CA ILE A 477 6.21 -1.68 37.11
C ILE A 477 7.50 -1.73 37.92
N GLN A 478 7.44 -1.87 39.24
CA GLN A 478 8.57 -1.73 40.14
C GLN A 478 9.76 -2.63 39.75
N ASP A 479 9.49 -3.89 39.41
CA ASP A 479 10.53 -4.86 39.02
C ASP A 479 11.17 -4.54 37.66
N TYR A 480 10.41 -3.85 36.81
CA TYR A 480 10.81 -3.46 35.46
C TYR A 480 11.42 -2.07 35.39
N PHE A 481 11.26 -1.26 36.44
CA PHE A 481 11.68 0.13 36.45
C PHE A 481 13.21 0.25 36.61
N PRO A 482 13.87 1.16 35.87
CA PRO A 482 15.31 1.32 35.92
C PRO A 482 15.72 2.17 37.14
N TRP A 483 15.98 1.49 38.26
CA TRP A 483 16.30 2.13 39.55
C TRP A 483 17.73 2.64 39.66
N ASP A 484 18.69 1.86 39.18
CA ASP A 484 20.11 2.10 39.41
C ASP A 484 20.91 2.10 38.11
N ASN A 485 21.83 3.06 38.01
CA ASN A 485 22.67 3.25 36.82
C ASN A 485 23.74 2.16 36.67
N VAL A 486 24.03 1.37 37.71
CA VAL A 486 25.00 0.27 37.64
C VAL A 486 24.44 -0.87 36.81
N THR A 487 23.18 -1.21 37.03
CA THR A 487 22.48 -2.31 36.36
C THR A 487 21.90 -1.89 35.01
N TRP A 488 21.40 -0.67 34.91
CA TRP A 488 20.68 -0.20 33.72
C TRP A 488 21.48 0.75 32.83
N GLY A 489 22.59 1.30 33.31
CA GLY A 489 23.33 2.37 32.63
C GLY A 489 22.70 3.76 32.85
N GLU A 490 23.26 4.75 32.16
CA GLU A 490 22.76 6.13 32.19
C GLU A 490 21.63 6.32 31.17
N GLY A 491 20.54 6.97 31.58
CA GLY A 491 19.37 7.12 30.72
C GLY A 491 18.30 8.04 31.27
N LYS A 492 17.27 8.25 30.46
CA LYS A 492 16.12 9.12 30.76
C LYS A 492 14.84 8.30 30.75
N VAL A 493 13.98 8.54 31.71
CA VAL A 493 12.67 7.92 31.86
C VAL A 493 11.59 8.98 31.84
N ILE A 494 10.61 8.80 30.95
CA ILE A 494 9.37 9.57 30.94
C ILE A 494 8.23 8.64 31.28
N LEU A 495 7.54 8.91 32.37
CA LEU A 495 6.38 8.14 32.80
C LEU A 495 5.11 8.95 32.50
N THR A 496 4.09 8.34 31.90
CA THR A 496 2.77 8.97 31.75
C THR A 496 1.76 8.27 32.67
N THR A 497 1.00 9.06 33.43
CA THR A 497 0.01 8.49 34.35
C THR A 497 -1.18 9.42 34.56
N ARG A 498 -2.29 8.84 35.02
CA ARG A 498 -3.46 9.56 35.52
C ARG A 498 -3.43 9.73 37.04
N ASP A 499 -2.57 8.99 37.74
CA ASP A 499 -2.43 9.05 39.20
C ASP A 499 -1.67 10.31 39.60
N SER A 500 -2.36 11.24 40.25
CA SER A 500 -1.75 12.45 40.79
C SER A 500 -0.82 12.19 41.97
N ASN A 501 -0.91 11.02 42.59
CA ASN A 501 -0.11 10.63 43.75
C ASN A 501 1.07 9.73 43.37
N ILE A 502 1.39 9.59 42.08
CA ILE A 502 2.47 8.71 41.62
C ILE A 502 3.82 9.00 42.28
N GLN A 503 4.07 10.26 42.65
CA GLN A 503 5.29 10.67 43.36
C GLN A 503 5.41 10.08 44.77
N ASN A 504 4.28 9.74 45.40
CA ASN A 504 4.23 9.15 46.74
C ASN A 504 4.25 7.61 46.70
N ASN A 505 4.09 7.03 45.51
CA ASN A 505 4.01 5.59 45.27
C ASN A 505 5.28 5.04 44.59
N ALA A 506 6.25 5.91 44.29
CA ALA A 506 7.53 5.60 43.66
C ALA A 506 8.61 5.31 44.69
#